data_AF-A0AAD1MWX3-F1
#
_entry.id   AF-A0AAD1MWX3-F1
#
_cell.length_a   1.000
_cell.length_b   1.000
_cell.length_c   1.000
_cell.angle_alpha   90.00
_cell.angle_beta   90.00
_cell.angle_gamma   90.00
#
_symmetry.space_group_name_H-M   'P 1'
#
loop_
_entity.id
_entity.type
_entity.pdbx_description
1 polymer ?
#
loop_
_entity_poly.entity_id
_entity_poly.type
_entity_poly.pdbx_seq_one_letter_code
_entity_poly.pdbx_strand_id
1 'polypeptide(L)'
;MSTPHPHFLALPDLASRAAGGAVGWANDELFAEKENLITRAAAEHRPATFGRKGQVYDGWETSRRRGVGNDWVQVRFAAQGTPSVAG
;
A
#
# COMPACT_ATOMS: atom_id res chain seq x y z
N MET A 1 27.72 -0.17 -15.65
CA MET A 1 27.75 -0.25 -14.16
C MET A 1 26.35 -0.60 -13.70
N SER A 2 26.16 -1.74 -13.02
CA SER A 2 24.85 -2.12 -12.48
C SER A 2 24.58 -1.29 -11.22
N THR A 3 23.42 -0.67 -11.13
CA THR A 3 22.96 -0.02 -9.90
C THR A 3 22.91 -1.07 -8.79
N PRO A 4 23.51 -0.83 -7.61
CA PRO A 4 23.38 -1.77 -6.49
C PRO A 4 21.89 -1.91 -6.15
N HIS A 5 21.40 -3.15 -6.08
CA HIS A 5 20.04 -3.40 -5.63
C HIS A 5 19.92 -2.93 -4.18
N PRO A 6 18.89 -2.14 -3.83
CA PRO A 6 18.72 -1.72 -2.46
C PRO A 6 18.58 -2.95 -1.56
N HIS A 7 19.35 -2.98 -0.47
CA HIS A 7 19.47 -4.15 0.42
C HIS A 7 18.12 -4.64 0.95
N PHE A 8 17.14 -3.75 1.14
CA PHE A 8 15.82 -4.14 1.61
C PHE A 8 15.05 -5.04 0.62
N LEU A 9 15.37 -5.00 -0.68
CA LEU A 9 14.75 -5.90 -1.66
C LEU A 9 15.20 -7.36 -1.51
N ALA A 10 16.29 -7.61 -0.77
CA ALA A 10 16.72 -8.96 -0.40
C ALA A 10 16.03 -9.50 0.85
N LEU A 11 15.23 -8.67 1.55
CA LEU A 11 14.51 -9.05 2.76
C LEU A 11 13.05 -9.42 2.45
N PRO A 12 12.39 -10.23 3.30
CA PRO A 12 10.97 -10.49 3.17
C PRO A 12 10.14 -9.22 3.37
N ASP A 13 9.19 -8.97 2.47
CA ASP A 13 8.13 -7.99 2.70
C ASP A 13 7.05 -8.60 3.63
N LEU A 14 7.07 -8.20 4.89
CA LEU A 14 6.14 -8.67 5.92
C LEU A 14 4.73 -8.05 5.80
N ALA A 15 4.57 -6.94 5.07
CA ALA A 15 3.28 -6.33 4.81
C ALA A 15 2.55 -7.04 3.66
N SER A 16 3.29 -7.73 2.78
CA SER A 16 2.77 -8.38 1.59
C SER A 16 1.53 -9.24 1.81
N ARG A 17 0.48 -9.00 1.01
CA ARG A 17 -0.73 -9.82 0.99
C ARG A 17 -0.43 -11.30 0.73
N ALA A 18 0.48 -11.58 -0.21
CA ALA A 18 0.87 -12.94 -0.59
C ALA A 18 1.60 -13.70 0.54
N ALA A 19 2.23 -12.99 1.47
CA ALA A 19 2.86 -13.59 2.65
C ALA A 19 1.86 -13.80 3.81
N GLY A 20 0.64 -13.28 3.72
CA GLY A 20 -0.36 -13.31 4.80
C GLY A 20 -0.55 -12.00 5.55
N GLY A 21 0.10 -10.92 5.07
CA GLY A 21 -0.17 -9.56 5.52
C GLY A 21 -1.61 -9.14 5.19
N ALA A 22 -2.16 -8.25 5.99
CA ALA A 22 -3.53 -7.78 5.85
C ALA A 22 -3.67 -6.32 6.27
N VAL A 23 -4.53 -5.59 5.58
CA VAL A 23 -4.94 -4.25 5.99
C VAL A 23 -6.24 -4.37 6.79
N GLY A 24 -6.20 -3.94 8.06
CA GLY A 24 -7.35 -4.05 8.96
C GLY A 24 -8.29 -2.86 8.82
N TRP A 25 -7.77 -1.66 9.00
CA TRP A 25 -8.53 -0.42 9.04
C TRP A 25 -7.79 0.71 8.33
N ALA A 26 -8.55 1.67 7.81
CA ALA A 26 -8.07 2.98 7.40
C ALA A 26 -9.07 4.02 7.88
N ASN A 27 -8.64 5.26 8.06
CA ASN A 27 -9.54 6.34 8.44
C ASN A 27 -10.35 6.90 7.26
N ASP A 28 -9.91 6.67 6.03
CA ASP A 28 -10.57 7.08 4.79
C ASP A 28 -10.14 6.12 3.67
N GLU A 29 -11.05 5.82 2.74
CA GLU A 29 -10.81 5.05 1.52
C GLU A 29 -11.81 5.45 0.42
N LEU A 30 -12.15 6.74 0.36
CA LEU A 30 -13.23 7.26 -0.49
C LEU A 30 -13.04 6.95 -1.98
N PHE A 31 -11.81 7.03 -2.48
CA PHE A 31 -11.52 6.90 -3.92
C PHE A 31 -10.92 5.55 -4.28
N ALA A 32 -10.06 4.98 -3.44
CA ALA A 32 -9.48 3.66 -3.69
C ALA A 32 -9.23 2.87 -2.40
N GLU A 33 -9.32 1.55 -2.51
CA GLU A 33 -9.31 0.63 -1.36
C GLU A 33 -7.91 0.51 -0.73
N LYS A 34 -7.85 0.52 0.61
CA LYS A 34 -6.61 0.41 1.39
C LYS A 34 -5.85 -0.90 1.13
N GLU A 35 -6.54 -1.98 0.77
CA GLU A 35 -5.96 -3.31 0.51
C GLU A 35 -5.01 -3.31 -0.70
N ASN A 36 -5.15 -2.35 -1.62
CA ASN A 36 -4.28 -2.25 -2.79
C ASN A 36 -2.82 -1.98 -2.40
N LEU A 37 -2.57 -1.31 -1.26
CA LEU A 37 -1.22 -0.96 -0.78
C LEU A 37 -0.28 -2.15 -0.61
N ILE A 38 -0.82 -3.35 -0.33
CA ILE A 38 -0.02 -4.54 0.00
C ILE A 38 -0.07 -5.60 -1.10
N THR A 39 -0.57 -5.24 -2.28
CA THR A 39 -0.59 -6.11 -3.45
C THR A 39 0.79 -6.12 -4.11
N ARG A 40 1.26 -7.30 -4.55
CA ARG A 40 2.58 -7.45 -5.17
C ARG A 40 2.65 -7.02 -6.64
N ALA A 41 1.50 -6.98 -7.32
CA ALA A 41 1.44 -6.60 -8.72
C ALA A 41 1.93 -5.16 -8.88
N ALA A 42 2.57 -4.87 -10.01
CA ALA A 42 2.91 -3.50 -10.36
C ALA A 42 1.62 -2.69 -10.52
N ALA A 43 1.61 -1.47 -9.98
CA ALA A 43 0.46 -0.58 -10.08
C ALA A 43 0.11 -0.31 -11.56
N GLU A 44 -1.16 -0.48 -11.91
CA GLU A 44 -1.66 -0.27 -13.27
C GLU A 44 -2.56 0.97 -13.36
N HIS A 45 -2.28 1.84 -14.33
CA HIS A 45 -3.21 2.91 -14.71
C HIS A 45 -4.17 2.39 -15.79
N ARG A 46 -5.46 2.29 -15.45
CA ARG A 46 -6.53 1.88 -16.38
C ARG A 46 -7.50 3.03 -16.64
N PRO A 47 -7.26 3.88 -17.64
CA PRO A 47 -8.11 5.06 -17.87
C PRO A 47 -9.53 4.65 -18.28
N ALA A 48 -10.50 5.52 -18.01
CA ALA A 48 -11.90 5.31 -18.36
C ALA A 48 -12.54 4.04 -17.76
N THR A 49 -12.06 3.61 -16.59
CA THR A 49 -12.63 2.48 -15.83
C THR A 49 -13.33 3.04 -14.61
N PHE A 50 -14.65 2.86 -14.50
CA PHE A 50 -15.45 3.46 -13.43
C PHE A 50 -16.15 2.40 -12.57
N GLY A 51 -15.95 2.49 -11.26
CA GLY A 51 -16.66 1.72 -10.26
C GLY A 51 -17.53 2.63 -9.39
N ARG A 52 -17.99 2.10 -8.25
CA ARG A 52 -18.89 2.83 -7.33
C ARG A 52 -18.26 4.06 -6.67
N LYS A 53 -16.92 4.14 -6.65
CA LYS A 53 -16.13 5.24 -6.11
C LYS A 53 -15.61 6.22 -7.19
N GLY A 54 -16.07 6.09 -8.44
CA GLY A 54 -15.56 6.85 -9.58
C GLY A 54 -14.50 6.07 -10.35
N GLN A 55 -13.49 6.76 -10.87
CA GLN A 55 -12.39 6.13 -11.59
C GLN A 55 -11.70 5.09 -10.69
N VAL A 56 -11.46 3.89 -11.22
CA VAL A 56 -10.76 2.82 -10.50
C VAL A 56 -9.26 3.13 -10.51
N TYR A 57 -8.65 3.13 -9.32
CA TYR A 57 -7.22 3.31 -9.13
C TYR A 57 -6.58 2.09 -8.47
N ASP A 58 -5.35 1.79 -8.88
CA ASP A 58 -4.52 0.71 -8.33
C ASP A 58 -3.59 1.27 -7.25
N GLY A 59 -4.18 1.54 -6.08
CA GLY A 59 -3.56 2.17 -4.93
C GLY A 59 -4.60 2.46 -3.85
N TRP A 60 -4.20 3.21 -2.82
CA TRP A 60 -5.11 3.75 -1.80
C TRP A 60 -5.20 5.27 -1.97
N GLU A 61 -6.42 5.79 -2.03
CA GLU A 61 -6.68 7.21 -2.25
C GLU A 61 -7.83 7.69 -1.37
N THR A 62 -7.57 8.76 -0.63
CA THR A 62 -8.45 9.34 0.39
C THR A 62 -9.09 10.63 -0.10
N SER A 63 -10.14 11.09 0.60
CA SER A 63 -10.71 12.39 0.31
C SER A 63 -9.72 13.53 0.56
N ARG A 64 -9.86 14.64 -0.15
CA ARG A 64 -9.02 15.82 0.09
C ARG A 64 -9.30 16.40 1.48
N ARG A 65 -8.35 16.26 2.39
CA ARG A 65 -8.44 16.83 3.74
C ARG A 65 -8.25 18.36 3.75
N ARG A 66 -9.04 19.05 4.58
CA ARG A 66 -8.95 20.50 4.86
C ARG A 66 -8.64 20.83 6.33
N GLY A 67 -8.62 19.81 7.20
CA GLY A 67 -8.29 19.92 8.62
C GLY A 67 -6.88 19.44 8.95
N VAL A 68 -6.59 19.35 10.25
CA VAL A 68 -5.29 18.88 10.78
C VAL A 68 -5.14 17.35 10.73
N GLY A 69 -3.91 16.86 10.86
CA GLY A 69 -3.57 15.44 10.92
C GLY A 69 -3.39 14.77 9.55
N ASN A 70 -3.14 13.46 9.58
CA ASN A 70 -2.84 12.65 8.41
C ASN A 70 -3.90 11.55 8.20
N ASP A 71 -3.97 11.04 6.97
CA ASP A 71 -4.60 9.77 6.71
C ASP A 71 -3.67 8.62 7.09
N TRP A 72 -4.25 7.53 7.57
CA TRP A 72 -3.52 6.38 8.08
C TRP A 72 -4.21 5.07 7.73
N VAL A 73 -3.40 4.02 7.70
CA VAL A 73 -3.81 2.64 7.50
C VAL A 73 -3.14 1.77 8.55
N GLN A 74 -3.87 0.78 9.07
CA GLN A 74 -3.35 -0.21 9.99
C GLN A 74 -3.09 -1.52 9.24
N VAL A 75 -1.82 -1.94 9.23
CA VAL A 75 -1.37 -3.18 8.59
C VAL A 75 -0.98 -4.21 9.63
N ARG A 76 -1.55 -5.41 9.53
CA ARG A 76 -1.08 -6.59 10.24
C ARG A 76 -0.05 -7.29 9.37
N PHE A 77 1.13 -7.51 9.93
CA PHE A 77 2.19 -8.24 9.25
C PHE A 77 1.94 -9.75 9.22
N ALA A 78 2.54 -10.41 8.23
CA ALA A 78 2.51 -11.86 8.06
C ALA A 78 3.17 -12.61 9.23
N ALA A 79 4.20 -12.01 9.83
CA ALA A 79 4.95 -12.56 10.95
C ALA A 79 5.59 -11.41 11.77
N GLN A 80 6.13 -11.75 12.94
CA GLN A 80 7.02 -10.85 13.68
C GLN A 80 8.32 -10.64 12.89
N GLY A 81 8.93 -9.46 13.03
CA GLY A 81 10.22 -9.18 12.43
C GLY A 81 10.85 -7.89 12.94
N THR A 82 12.11 -7.69 12.55
CA THR A 82 12.87 -6.49 12.86
C THR A 82 13.01 -5.67 11.58
N PRO A 83 12.53 -4.42 11.54
CA PRO A 83 12.73 -3.54 10.39
C PRO A 83 14.22 -3.36 10.10
N SER A 84 14.62 -3.53 8.86
CA SER A 84 15.93 -3.06 8.39
C SER A 84 15.78 -1.62 7.97
N VAL A 85 16.52 -0.73 8.64
CA VAL A 85 16.66 0.67 8.21
C VAL A 85 17.88 0.72 7.31
N ALA A 86 17.72 1.18 6.07
CA ALA A 86 18.86 1.52 5.23
C ALA A 86 19.60 2.68 5.89
N GLY A 87 20.84 2.43 6.33
CA GLY A 87 21.76 3.48 6.76
C GLY A 87 22.28 4.31 5.59
#